data_AF-A0A949Q7S7-F1
#
_entry.id   AF-A0A949Q7S7-F1
#
_cell.length_a   1.000
_cell.length_b   1.000
_cell.length_c   1.000
_cell.angle_alpha   90.00
_cell.angle_beta   90.00
_cell.angle_gamma   90.00
#
_symmetry.space_group_name_H-M   'P 1'
#
loop_
_entity.id
_entity.type
_entity.pdbx_description
1 polymer ?
#
loop_
_entity_poly.entity_id
_entity_poly.type
_entity_poly.pdbx_seq_one_letter_code
_entity_poly.pdbx_strand_id
1 'polypeptide(L)'
;SVASLAGAATSQIALGDFTLTINGTSTTLFSGTISGNGALTKAGVGTIALAGNNTYTGATTLSGGTLAIGNGGTSGALGAGNITVSGPATLAFNRSDSLLISNTLSGSGAILQAGSGTTTLDGTNTNTGTVQATAGTLKFDGANALPSTITLLGANGATLSFSDNTARTTTLTTANLDLNNGAFVFDIGATSDTLVLGSGSASLTGTQTLNLNFLTTIISAQSWTLLNATVGGGL
;
A
#
# COMPACT_ATOMS: atom_id res chain seq x y z
N SER A 1 24.35 6.47 -11.17
CA SER A 1 23.37 7.35 -10.52
C SER A 1 22.96 8.45 -11.49
N VAL A 2 21.69 8.84 -11.51
CA VAL A 2 21.14 9.89 -12.36
C VAL A 2 20.33 10.89 -11.53
N ALA A 3 20.39 12.18 -11.87
CA ALA A 3 19.62 13.24 -11.21
C ALA A 3 18.22 13.44 -11.80
N SER A 4 17.97 12.91 -12.98
CA SER A 4 16.66 12.92 -13.64
C SER A 4 16.55 11.68 -14.50
N LEU A 5 15.37 11.09 -14.54
CA LEU A 5 15.04 9.99 -15.43
C LEU A 5 13.69 10.27 -16.07
N ALA A 6 13.69 10.50 -17.38
CA ALA A 6 12.48 10.66 -18.16
C ALA A 6 12.61 9.90 -19.49
N GLY A 7 11.49 9.41 -20.01
CA GLY A 7 11.50 8.60 -21.24
C GLY A 7 10.10 8.21 -21.68
N ALA A 8 9.93 8.06 -23.00
CA ALA A 8 8.68 7.62 -23.61
C ALA A 8 8.53 6.08 -23.48
N ALA A 9 7.37 5.55 -23.89
CA ALA A 9 7.08 4.11 -23.79
C ALA A 9 8.07 3.20 -24.53
N THR A 10 8.74 3.72 -25.56
CA THR A 10 9.77 3.00 -26.33
C THR A 10 11.17 3.07 -25.73
N SER A 11 11.38 3.85 -24.66
CA SER A 11 12.66 3.92 -23.97
C SER A 11 12.97 2.61 -23.26
N GLN A 12 14.24 2.23 -23.23
CA GLN A 12 14.71 1.00 -22.57
C GLN A 12 15.96 1.28 -21.75
N ILE A 13 16.01 0.70 -20.55
CA ILE A 13 17.19 0.64 -19.70
C ILE A 13 17.46 -0.83 -19.36
N ALA A 14 18.57 -1.37 -19.86
CA ALA A 14 19.06 -2.68 -19.45
C ALA A 14 20.10 -2.50 -18.34
N LEU A 15 19.80 -2.98 -17.13
CA LEU A 15 20.67 -2.83 -15.96
C LEU A 15 21.89 -3.75 -15.98
N GLY A 16 21.84 -4.87 -16.71
CA GLY A 16 22.78 -5.97 -16.47
C GLY A 16 22.71 -6.38 -15.01
N ASP A 17 23.85 -6.42 -14.31
CA ASP A 17 23.92 -6.67 -12.86
C ASP A 17 24.04 -5.37 -12.02
N PHE A 18 23.98 -4.20 -12.65
CA PHE A 18 24.25 -2.92 -11.99
C PHE A 18 23.02 -2.33 -11.31
N THR A 19 23.27 -1.45 -10.33
CA THR A 19 22.20 -0.70 -9.66
C THR A 19 21.97 0.65 -10.33
N LEU A 20 20.74 0.91 -10.78
CA LEU A 20 20.32 2.25 -11.18
C LEU A 20 19.88 3.05 -9.95
N THR A 21 20.64 4.09 -9.60
CA THR A 21 20.24 5.05 -8.57
C THR A 21 19.62 6.30 -9.20
N ILE A 22 18.41 6.65 -8.78
CA ILE A 22 17.70 7.88 -9.14
C ILE A 22 17.75 8.82 -7.93
N ASN A 23 18.53 9.89 -8.04
CA ASN A 23 18.78 10.87 -6.97
C ASN A 23 18.22 12.27 -7.29
N GLY A 24 17.13 12.33 -8.05
CA GLY A 24 16.51 13.57 -8.48
C GLY A 24 15.67 14.26 -7.41
N THR A 25 15.56 15.59 -7.53
CA THR A 25 14.76 16.45 -6.63
C THR A 25 13.43 16.87 -7.24
N SER A 26 13.25 16.72 -8.55
CA SER A 26 12.04 17.09 -9.28
C SER A 26 11.11 15.89 -9.51
N THR A 27 9.88 16.17 -9.94
CA THR A 27 8.96 15.15 -10.45
C THR A 27 9.31 14.79 -11.90
N THR A 28 9.43 13.50 -12.17
CA THR A 28 9.78 12.96 -13.50
C THR A 28 8.91 11.74 -13.84
N LEU A 29 8.78 11.44 -15.14
CA LEU A 29 8.01 10.32 -15.66
C LEU A 29 8.89 9.51 -16.62
N PHE A 30 9.03 8.22 -16.34
CA PHE A 30 9.65 7.25 -17.24
C PHE A 30 8.61 6.19 -17.62
N SER A 31 8.17 6.23 -18.87
CA SER A 31 7.20 5.28 -19.43
C SER A 31 7.86 4.07 -20.08
N GLY A 32 9.19 4.08 -20.20
CA GLY A 32 9.98 2.99 -20.78
C GLY A 32 10.14 1.80 -19.83
N THR A 33 10.79 0.75 -20.33
CA THR A 33 11.03 -0.49 -19.57
C THR A 33 12.44 -0.49 -18.96
N ILE A 34 12.54 -0.81 -17.67
CA ILE A 34 13.80 -1.15 -16.98
C ILE A 34 13.88 -2.67 -16.83
N SER A 35 14.96 -3.29 -17.28
CA SER A 35 15.15 -4.75 -17.32
C SER A 35 16.54 -5.17 -16.84
N GLY A 36 16.76 -6.48 -16.64
CA GLY A 36 18.06 -7.04 -16.23
C GLY A 36 18.09 -7.55 -14.78
N ASN A 37 19.21 -8.10 -14.34
CA ASN A 37 19.34 -8.69 -13.01
C ASN A 37 19.62 -7.67 -11.89
N GLY A 38 20.01 -6.45 -12.29
CA GLY A 38 20.35 -5.34 -11.43
C GLY A 38 19.18 -4.78 -10.62
N ALA A 39 19.53 -3.87 -9.71
CA ALA A 39 18.62 -3.28 -8.72
C ALA A 39 18.23 -1.84 -9.06
N LEU A 40 17.18 -1.35 -8.41
CA LEU A 40 16.72 0.03 -8.50
C LEU A 40 16.81 0.70 -7.12
N THR A 41 17.48 1.86 -7.04
CA THR A 41 17.47 2.71 -5.85
C THR A 41 16.84 4.07 -6.15
N LYS A 42 15.81 4.46 -5.41
CA LYS A 42 15.23 5.80 -5.43
C LYS A 42 15.63 6.55 -4.15
N ALA A 43 16.54 7.50 -4.26
CA ALA A 43 17.15 8.18 -3.12
C ALA A 43 16.85 9.68 -3.03
N GLY A 44 16.61 10.33 -4.17
CA GLY A 44 16.38 11.78 -4.20
C GLY A 44 15.03 12.18 -3.62
N VAL A 45 14.88 13.42 -3.16
CA VAL A 45 13.62 13.89 -2.53
C VAL A 45 12.45 14.09 -3.50
N GLY A 46 12.71 14.07 -4.81
CA GLY A 46 11.68 14.25 -5.84
C GLY A 46 10.77 13.04 -6.02
N THR A 47 9.93 13.09 -7.05
CA THR A 47 9.04 11.99 -7.44
C THR A 47 9.50 11.39 -8.77
N ILE A 48 9.55 10.07 -8.87
CA ILE A 48 9.63 9.37 -10.16
C ILE A 48 8.37 8.53 -10.34
N ALA A 49 7.66 8.75 -11.44
CA ALA A 49 6.60 7.85 -11.89
C ALA A 49 7.19 6.86 -12.90
N LEU A 50 7.06 5.56 -12.63
CA LEU A 50 7.40 4.48 -13.56
C LEU A 50 6.12 3.96 -14.18
N ALA A 51 5.84 4.39 -15.41
CA ALA A 51 4.66 3.97 -16.16
C ALA A 51 4.93 2.81 -17.12
N GLY A 52 6.19 2.39 -17.29
CA GLY A 52 6.52 1.16 -18.01
C GLY A 52 6.41 -0.09 -17.13
N ASN A 53 6.21 -1.24 -17.77
CA ASN A 53 6.20 -2.53 -17.09
C ASN A 53 7.64 -3.03 -16.95
N ASN A 54 8.25 -2.80 -15.77
CA ASN A 54 9.64 -3.14 -15.56
C ASN A 54 9.82 -4.64 -15.29
N THR A 55 10.94 -5.20 -15.74
CA THR A 55 11.25 -6.64 -15.68
C THR A 55 12.59 -6.92 -15.02
N TYR A 56 13.17 -5.95 -14.32
CA TYR A 56 14.38 -6.19 -13.56
C TYR A 56 14.12 -7.15 -12.38
N THR A 57 15.12 -7.94 -11.99
CA THR A 57 14.94 -8.94 -10.91
C THR A 57 15.60 -8.55 -9.60
N GLY A 58 16.52 -7.57 -9.61
CA GLY A 58 17.15 -7.08 -8.40
C GLY A 58 16.18 -6.32 -7.49
N ALA A 59 16.61 -6.08 -6.25
CA ALA A 59 15.79 -5.41 -5.25
C ALA A 59 15.44 -3.96 -5.66
N THR A 60 14.34 -3.46 -5.10
CA THR A 60 13.95 -2.05 -5.19
C THR A 60 14.11 -1.41 -3.81
N THR A 61 14.94 -0.37 -3.71
CA THR A 61 15.18 0.34 -2.45
C THR A 61 14.77 1.80 -2.58
N LEU A 62 13.87 2.26 -1.72
CA LEU A 62 13.46 3.65 -1.61
C LEU A 62 14.05 4.22 -0.32
N SER A 63 14.91 5.22 -0.45
CA SER A 63 15.52 5.93 0.66
C SER A 63 15.16 7.41 0.73
N GLY A 64 14.42 7.94 -0.25
CA GLY A 64 13.86 9.29 -0.20
C GLY A 64 12.82 9.58 -1.29
N GLY A 65 11.97 10.58 -1.02
CA GLY A 65 10.94 11.06 -1.94
C GLY A 65 9.93 9.98 -2.31
N THR A 66 9.33 10.10 -3.51
CA THR A 66 8.27 9.18 -3.95
C THR A 66 8.68 8.37 -5.18
N LEU A 67 8.40 7.07 -5.16
CA LEU A 67 8.32 6.22 -6.35
C LEU A 67 6.86 5.89 -6.61
N ALA A 68 6.30 6.37 -7.72
CA ALA A 68 4.94 6.05 -8.14
C ALA A 68 4.97 4.96 -9.22
N ILE A 69 4.20 3.90 -9.00
CA ILE A 69 3.93 2.85 -9.99
C ILE A 69 2.72 3.29 -10.81
N GLY A 70 2.94 3.56 -12.09
CA GLY A 70 1.94 4.15 -12.96
C GLY A 70 1.82 5.68 -12.82
N ASN A 71 0.97 6.23 -13.67
CA ASN A 71 0.68 7.67 -13.78
C ASN A 71 -0.83 7.96 -13.86
N GLY A 72 -1.66 7.07 -13.31
CA GLY A 72 -3.12 7.09 -13.38
C GLY A 72 -3.71 6.25 -14.52
N GLY A 73 -2.87 5.80 -15.46
CA GLY A 73 -3.25 4.83 -16.49
C GLY A 73 -3.28 3.38 -16.00
N THR A 74 -3.24 2.46 -16.95
CA THR A 74 -3.27 1.00 -16.74
C THR A 74 -1.91 0.35 -17.03
N SER A 75 -0.83 1.11 -16.91
CA SER A 75 0.54 0.62 -17.09
C SER A 75 1.42 1.04 -15.92
N GLY A 76 2.54 0.35 -15.75
CA GLY A 76 3.45 0.54 -14.63
C GLY A 76 3.48 -0.71 -13.76
N ALA A 77 4.67 -1.29 -13.63
CA ALA A 77 4.96 -2.39 -12.71
C ALA A 77 6.41 -2.26 -12.23
N LEU A 78 6.70 -2.70 -11.00
CA LEU A 78 8.09 -2.89 -10.56
C LEU A 78 8.60 -4.27 -11.00
N GLY A 79 9.89 -4.47 -10.80
CA GLY A 79 10.53 -5.78 -10.95
C GLY A 79 10.10 -6.79 -9.88
N ALA A 80 10.60 -8.02 -9.97
CA ALA A 80 10.22 -9.12 -9.09
C ALA A 80 10.96 -9.15 -7.74
N GLY A 81 12.01 -8.34 -7.56
CA GLY A 81 12.82 -8.33 -6.34
C GLY A 81 12.12 -7.69 -5.14
N ASN A 82 12.64 -7.93 -3.94
CA ASN A 82 12.09 -7.36 -2.70
C ASN A 82 12.07 -5.82 -2.75
N ILE A 83 11.08 -5.23 -2.08
CA ILE A 83 10.90 -3.78 -1.98
C ILE A 83 11.17 -3.34 -0.55
N THR A 84 12.12 -2.42 -0.36
CA THR A 84 12.38 -1.78 0.94
C THR A 84 12.09 -0.30 0.85
N VAL A 85 11.18 0.19 1.69
CA VAL A 85 10.79 1.60 1.79
C VAL A 85 11.28 2.16 3.11
N SER A 86 12.25 3.08 3.08
CA SER A 86 12.82 3.68 4.29
C SER A 86 12.07 4.94 4.71
N GLY A 87 12.16 5.33 5.99
CA GLY A 87 11.37 6.38 6.64
C GLY A 87 10.95 7.61 5.80
N PRO A 88 11.86 8.35 5.13
CA PRO A 88 11.48 9.56 4.40
C PRO A 88 10.94 9.28 2.98
N ALA A 89 10.72 8.02 2.62
CA ALA A 89 10.31 7.61 1.29
C ALA A 89 8.86 7.09 1.25
N THR A 90 8.23 7.22 0.09
CA THR A 90 6.88 6.74 -0.18
C THR A 90 6.85 5.87 -1.42
N LEU A 91 6.26 4.68 -1.30
CA LEU A 91 5.84 3.86 -2.44
C LEU A 91 4.37 4.18 -2.75
N ALA A 92 4.12 4.72 -3.94
CA ALA A 92 2.78 5.09 -4.38
C ALA A 92 2.28 4.19 -5.51
N PHE A 93 1.04 3.73 -5.44
CA PHE A 93 0.36 3.00 -6.49
C PHE A 93 -0.63 3.94 -7.19
N ASN A 94 -0.36 4.30 -8.44
CA ASN A 94 -1.16 5.22 -9.23
C ASN A 94 -1.60 4.53 -10.53
N ARG A 95 -2.47 3.53 -10.39
CA ARG A 95 -3.10 2.80 -11.49
C ARG A 95 -4.62 2.89 -11.42
N SER A 96 -5.28 2.89 -12.57
CA SER A 96 -6.75 2.92 -12.67
C SER A 96 -7.39 1.54 -12.74
N ASP A 97 -6.60 0.49 -12.95
CA ASP A 97 -7.02 -0.92 -13.01
C ASP A 97 -6.48 -1.73 -11.82
N SER A 98 -6.68 -3.06 -11.87
CA SER A 98 -6.14 -3.95 -10.85
C SER A 98 -4.62 -4.13 -11.00
N LEU A 99 -3.92 -4.10 -9.88
CA LEU A 99 -2.48 -4.35 -9.76
C LEU A 99 -2.25 -5.37 -8.65
N LEU A 100 -1.50 -6.44 -8.95
CA LEU A 100 -1.04 -7.41 -7.97
C LEU A 100 0.43 -7.15 -7.63
N ILE A 101 0.77 -7.13 -6.35
CA ILE A 101 2.14 -6.97 -5.84
C ILE A 101 2.47 -8.13 -4.92
N SER A 102 3.22 -9.08 -5.47
CA SER A 102 3.67 -10.28 -4.76
C SER A 102 5.07 -10.13 -4.17
N ASN A 103 5.70 -8.97 -4.34
CA ASN A 103 6.99 -8.66 -3.74
C ASN A 103 6.89 -8.68 -2.21
N THR A 104 7.97 -9.09 -1.53
CA THR A 104 8.10 -8.78 -0.10
C THR A 104 8.28 -7.27 0.08
N LEU A 105 7.47 -6.64 0.92
CA LEU A 105 7.59 -5.22 1.27
C LEU A 105 8.07 -5.07 2.72
N SER A 106 9.08 -4.22 2.93
CA SER A 106 9.68 -3.97 4.25
C SER A 106 10.06 -2.49 4.46
N GLY A 107 10.48 -2.17 5.69
CA GLY A 107 11.00 -0.85 6.06
C GLY A 107 9.96 0.06 6.73
N SER A 108 10.36 1.28 7.04
CA SER A 108 9.57 2.23 7.85
C SER A 108 8.92 3.38 7.05
N GLY A 109 9.13 3.43 5.73
CA GLY A 109 8.54 4.45 4.87
C GLY A 109 7.10 4.14 4.47
N ALA A 110 6.45 5.11 3.82
CA ALA A 110 5.01 5.09 3.60
C ALA A 110 4.57 4.26 2.37
N ILE A 111 3.34 3.75 2.43
CA ILE A 111 2.61 3.17 1.31
C ILE A 111 1.40 4.06 1.02
N LEU A 112 1.21 4.42 -0.25
CA LEU A 112 0.13 5.28 -0.72
C LEU A 112 -0.62 4.63 -1.89
N GLN A 113 -1.92 4.42 -1.75
CA GLN A 113 -2.81 4.17 -2.88
C GLN A 113 -3.37 5.50 -3.39
N ALA A 114 -2.95 5.90 -4.59
CA ALA A 114 -3.31 7.17 -5.22
C ALA A 114 -4.22 7.01 -6.44
N GLY A 115 -4.18 5.85 -7.10
CA GLY A 115 -4.98 5.57 -8.30
C GLY A 115 -6.38 5.03 -7.98
N SER A 116 -7.32 5.22 -8.91
CA SER A 116 -8.72 4.78 -8.77
C SER A 116 -8.91 3.26 -8.84
N GLY A 117 -7.87 2.51 -9.23
CA GLY A 117 -7.90 1.06 -9.35
C GLY A 117 -7.80 0.33 -8.02
N THR A 118 -7.53 -0.97 -8.09
CA THR A 118 -7.34 -1.83 -6.91
C THR A 118 -5.92 -2.36 -6.87
N THR A 119 -5.14 -1.99 -5.86
CA THR A 119 -3.85 -2.64 -5.59
C THR A 119 -4.04 -3.75 -4.59
N THR A 120 -3.60 -4.95 -4.91
CA THR A 120 -3.58 -6.11 -4.03
C THR A 120 -2.14 -6.44 -3.66
N LEU A 121 -1.82 -6.35 -2.37
CA LEU A 121 -0.57 -6.79 -1.77
C LEU A 121 -0.78 -8.21 -1.25
N ASP A 122 -0.25 -9.22 -1.93
CA ASP A 122 -0.35 -10.63 -1.54
C ASP A 122 0.98 -11.23 -1.06
N GLY A 123 2.09 -10.52 -1.30
CA GLY A 123 3.41 -10.84 -0.77
C GLY A 123 3.50 -10.69 0.75
N THR A 124 4.64 -11.08 1.34
CA THR A 124 4.90 -10.87 2.77
C THR A 124 5.16 -9.38 3.05
N ASN A 125 4.39 -8.77 3.94
CA ASN A 125 4.60 -7.36 4.32
C ASN A 125 5.09 -7.26 5.77
N THR A 126 6.23 -6.59 5.94
CA THR A 126 6.84 -6.24 7.24
C THR A 126 7.04 -4.73 7.39
N ASN A 127 6.45 -3.95 6.48
CA ASN A 127 6.52 -2.49 6.52
C ASN A 127 5.81 -1.97 7.79
N THR A 128 6.45 -1.02 8.47
CA THR A 128 5.94 -0.39 9.70
C THR A 128 5.58 1.08 9.50
N GLY A 129 5.68 1.57 8.27
CA GLY A 129 5.38 2.95 7.95
C GLY A 129 3.88 3.21 7.86
N THR A 130 3.53 4.42 7.45
CA THR A 130 2.14 4.81 7.29
C THR A 130 1.54 4.21 6.03
N VAL A 131 0.31 3.72 6.12
CA VAL A 131 -0.50 3.27 5.00
C VAL A 131 -1.64 4.27 4.80
N GLN A 132 -1.79 4.76 3.58
CA GLN A 132 -2.83 5.71 3.19
C GLN A 132 -3.46 5.28 1.87
N ALA A 133 -4.78 5.43 1.76
CA ALA A 133 -5.47 5.43 0.48
C ALA A 133 -6.12 6.80 0.28
N THR A 134 -6.02 7.34 -0.94
CA THR A 134 -6.66 8.60 -1.33
C THR A 134 -7.59 8.44 -2.54
N ALA A 135 -7.52 7.29 -3.21
CA ALA A 135 -8.46 6.87 -4.24
C ALA A 135 -8.49 5.33 -4.33
N GLY A 136 -9.50 4.77 -5.00
CA GLY A 136 -9.55 3.34 -5.33
C GLY A 136 -9.56 2.42 -4.11
N THR A 137 -8.89 1.27 -4.23
CA THR A 137 -8.78 0.28 -3.16
C THR A 137 -7.33 -0.14 -2.96
N LEU A 138 -6.87 -0.15 -1.70
CA LEU A 138 -5.67 -0.86 -1.28
C LEU A 138 -6.07 -2.09 -0.49
N LYS A 139 -5.74 -3.27 -1.01
CA LYS A 139 -6.07 -4.57 -0.44
C LYS A 139 -4.80 -5.27 0.02
N PHE A 140 -4.78 -5.77 1.26
CA PHE A 140 -3.81 -6.76 1.72
C PHE A 140 -4.52 -8.12 1.69
N ASP A 141 -4.09 -9.03 0.82
CA ASP A 141 -4.80 -10.29 0.52
C ASP A 141 -3.84 -11.43 0.24
N GLY A 142 -3.30 -12.03 1.29
CA GLY A 142 -2.33 -13.11 1.20
C GLY A 142 -1.99 -13.65 2.58
N ALA A 143 -1.48 -14.88 2.66
CA ALA A 143 -1.22 -15.58 3.92
C ALA A 143 -0.25 -14.84 4.86
N ASN A 144 0.54 -13.88 4.36
CA ASN A 144 1.39 -13.04 5.19
C ASN A 144 1.30 -11.56 4.77
N ALA A 145 0.17 -11.18 4.15
CA ALA A 145 0.01 -9.89 3.55
C ALA A 145 -0.09 -8.77 4.58
N LEU A 146 -0.72 -8.95 5.73
CA LEU A 146 -0.74 -7.89 6.73
C LEU A 146 0.64 -7.74 7.42
N PRO A 147 1.10 -6.56 7.82
CA PRO A 147 2.16 -6.40 8.83
C PRO A 147 1.60 -6.62 10.25
N SER A 148 2.46 -6.94 11.23
CA SER A 148 2.05 -7.07 12.64
C SER A 148 1.55 -5.75 13.26
N THR A 149 2.04 -4.62 12.73
CA THR A 149 1.62 -3.27 13.11
C THR A 149 1.46 -2.42 11.85
N ILE A 150 0.31 -1.76 11.69
CA ILE A 150 0.08 -0.77 10.63
C ILE A 150 -0.24 0.58 11.27
N THR A 151 0.35 1.64 10.74
CA THR A 151 -0.11 3.01 11.02
C THR A 151 -1.00 3.51 9.88
N LEU A 152 -2.30 3.71 10.11
CA LEU A 152 -3.22 4.24 9.08
C LEU A 152 -3.32 5.77 9.17
N LEU A 153 -3.21 6.45 8.02
CA LEU A 153 -3.47 7.89 7.88
C LEU A 153 -4.85 8.20 7.26
N GLY A 154 -5.72 7.20 7.08
CA GLY A 154 -7.07 7.37 6.53
C GLY A 154 -7.23 6.92 5.08
N ALA A 155 -8.50 6.88 4.63
CA ALA A 155 -8.89 6.44 3.29
C ALA A 155 -9.38 7.57 2.38
N ASN A 156 -9.69 8.77 2.89
CA ASN A 156 -10.05 9.93 2.07
C ASN A 156 -11.05 9.65 0.91
N GLY A 157 -12.07 8.81 1.12
CA GLY A 157 -13.02 8.39 0.07
C GLY A 157 -12.66 7.11 -0.69
N ALA A 158 -11.54 6.48 -0.36
CA ALA A 158 -11.04 5.22 -0.88
C ALA A 158 -11.39 4.03 0.01
N THR A 159 -10.98 2.83 -0.40
CA THR A 159 -11.12 1.61 0.38
C THR A 159 -9.77 1.10 0.86
N LEU A 160 -9.67 0.84 2.16
CA LEU A 160 -8.61 0.04 2.77
C LEU A 160 -9.21 -1.32 3.13
N SER A 161 -8.72 -2.38 2.50
CA SER A 161 -9.20 -3.75 2.69
C SER A 161 -8.07 -4.62 3.21
N PHE A 162 -8.37 -5.35 4.26
CA PHE A 162 -7.47 -6.24 4.96
C PHE A 162 -8.13 -7.60 5.01
N SER A 163 -7.59 -8.57 4.29
CA SER A 163 -8.04 -9.95 4.32
C SER A 163 -6.89 -10.80 4.83
N ASP A 164 -7.00 -11.32 6.05
CA ASP A 164 -6.03 -12.28 6.57
C ASP A 164 -6.52 -13.70 6.27
N ASN A 165 -5.69 -14.53 5.66
CA ASN A 165 -5.99 -15.95 5.43
C ASN A 165 -5.24 -16.85 6.43
N THR A 166 -4.64 -16.26 7.48
CA THR A 166 -3.90 -16.95 8.53
C THR A 166 -4.19 -16.34 9.90
N ALA A 167 -4.17 -17.15 10.97
CA ALA A 167 -4.44 -16.65 12.31
C ALA A 167 -3.36 -15.66 12.77
N ARG A 168 -3.66 -14.35 12.78
CA ARG A 168 -2.71 -13.34 13.23
C ARG A 168 -3.35 -12.15 13.92
N THR A 169 -2.69 -11.65 14.97
CA THR A 169 -3.03 -10.39 15.60
C THR A 169 -2.39 -9.24 14.83
N THR A 170 -3.21 -8.36 14.28
CA THR A 170 -2.75 -7.11 13.66
C THR A 170 -3.13 -5.94 14.56
N THR A 171 -2.12 -5.18 15.01
CA THR A 171 -2.37 -3.96 15.79
C THR A 171 -2.47 -2.77 14.84
N LEU A 172 -3.62 -2.12 14.86
CA LEU A 172 -3.82 -0.86 14.16
C LEU A 172 -3.46 0.31 15.07
N THR A 173 -2.37 1.00 14.77
CA THR A 173 -1.97 2.23 15.47
C THR A 173 -2.44 3.43 14.65
N THR A 174 -3.65 3.92 14.90
CA THR A 174 -4.14 5.17 14.29
C THR A 174 -3.88 6.35 15.20
N ALA A 175 -3.52 7.50 14.63
CA ALA A 175 -3.76 8.78 15.32
C ALA A 175 -5.22 9.21 15.15
N ASN A 176 -5.83 8.91 13.98
CA ASN A 176 -7.26 8.93 13.67
C ASN A 176 -7.47 8.14 12.35
N LEU A 177 -8.40 7.17 12.30
CA LEU A 177 -8.82 6.58 11.02
C LEU A 177 -9.91 7.47 10.40
N ASP A 178 -9.52 8.43 9.58
CA ASP A 178 -10.47 9.27 8.83
C ASP A 178 -10.76 8.65 7.46
N LEU A 179 -11.99 8.17 7.28
CA LEU A 179 -12.39 7.50 6.04
C LEU A 179 -12.97 8.46 4.99
N ASN A 180 -13.41 9.69 5.33
CA ASN A 180 -14.08 10.69 4.44
C ASN A 180 -14.85 10.08 3.25
N ASN A 181 -15.97 9.38 3.49
CA ASN A 181 -16.79 8.66 2.49
C ASN A 181 -16.14 7.37 1.90
N GLY A 182 -15.10 6.86 2.55
CA GLY A 182 -14.39 5.63 2.19
C GLY A 182 -14.88 4.40 2.96
N ALA A 183 -14.25 3.26 2.68
CA ALA A 183 -14.55 1.99 3.35
C ALA A 183 -13.32 1.41 4.05
N PHE A 184 -13.53 0.81 5.22
CA PHE A 184 -12.58 -0.07 5.86
C PHE A 184 -13.20 -1.47 5.90
N VAL A 185 -12.51 -2.44 5.31
CA VAL A 185 -12.94 -3.84 5.26
C VAL A 185 -11.91 -4.68 6.00
N PHE A 186 -12.36 -5.46 6.97
CA PHE A 186 -11.55 -6.47 7.64
C PHE A 186 -12.22 -7.83 7.44
N ASP A 187 -11.65 -8.67 6.58
CA ASP A 187 -12.08 -10.06 6.39
C ASP A 187 -11.27 -10.95 7.34
N ILE A 188 -11.98 -11.60 8.27
CA ILE A 188 -11.42 -12.55 9.23
C ILE A 188 -11.44 -13.94 8.58
N GLY A 189 -10.28 -14.43 8.12
CA GLY A 189 -10.14 -15.70 7.42
C GLY A 189 -9.76 -16.89 8.32
N ALA A 190 -9.26 -16.65 9.54
CA ALA A 190 -8.90 -17.71 10.49
C ALA A 190 -9.61 -17.60 11.85
N THR A 191 -9.65 -18.70 12.61
CA THR A 191 -10.44 -18.85 13.86
C THR A 191 -9.99 -17.96 15.04
N SER A 192 -9.09 -17.00 14.85
CA SER A 192 -8.51 -16.18 15.94
C SER A 192 -8.07 -14.77 15.53
N ASP A 193 -8.47 -14.26 14.36
CA ASP A 193 -8.03 -12.91 13.94
C ASP A 193 -8.63 -11.86 14.87
N THR A 194 -7.76 -11.02 15.44
CA THR A 194 -8.14 -9.97 16.37
C THR A 194 -7.68 -8.63 15.81
N LEU A 195 -8.63 -7.74 15.52
CA LEU A 195 -8.35 -6.35 15.19
C LEU A 195 -8.25 -5.53 16.49
N VAL A 196 -7.03 -5.15 16.86
CA VAL A 196 -6.80 -4.26 18.01
C VAL A 196 -6.66 -2.83 17.49
N LEU A 197 -7.59 -1.96 17.87
CA LEU A 197 -7.38 -0.52 17.79
C LEU A 197 -6.46 -0.14 18.96
N GLY A 198 -5.27 0.40 18.68
CA GLY A 198 -4.31 0.82 19.70
C GLY A 198 -4.80 2.02 20.53
N SER A 199 -3.92 2.94 20.91
CA SER A 199 -4.30 4.15 21.67
C SER A 199 -5.10 5.19 20.87
N GLY A 200 -5.59 4.84 19.67
CA GLY A 200 -6.25 5.74 18.73
C GLY A 200 -7.75 5.51 18.63
N SER A 201 -8.48 6.53 18.19
CA SER A 201 -9.90 6.46 17.85
C SER A 201 -10.09 6.12 16.35
N ALA A 202 -10.99 5.19 16.04
CA ALA A 202 -11.57 5.06 14.70
C ALA A 202 -12.84 5.91 14.68
N SER A 203 -12.79 7.07 14.00
CA SER A 203 -13.92 8.01 13.93
C SER A 203 -14.62 7.84 12.58
N LEU A 204 -15.84 7.34 12.60
CA LEU A 204 -16.69 7.22 11.40
C LEU A 204 -17.54 8.48 11.27
N THR A 205 -17.01 9.55 10.67
CA THR A 205 -17.78 10.78 10.39
C THR A 205 -18.36 10.76 8.97
N GLY A 206 -19.66 11.01 8.80
CA GLY A 206 -20.38 10.95 7.51
C GLY A 206 -21.08 9.60 7.25
N THR A 207 -21.55 9.36 6.02
CA THR A 207 -22.08 8.05 5.60
C THR A 207 -20.91 7.11 5.33
N GLN A 208 -20.59 6.25 6.29
CA GLN A 208 -19.45 5.33 6.24
C GLN A 208 -19.95 3.88 6.42
N THR A 209 -19.32 2.92 5.76
CA THR A 209 -19.62 1.49 5.95
C THR A 209 -18.43 0.80 6.61
N LEU A 210 -18.64 0.25 7.81
CA LEU A 210 -17.73 -0.72 8.42
C LEU A 210 -18.23 -2.13 8.07
N ASN A 211 -17.52 -2.84 7.20
CA ASN A 211 -17.84 -4.22 6.87
C ASN A 211 -16.92 -5.16 7.65
N LEU A 212 -17.51 -6.00 8.50
CA LEU A 212 -16.86 -7.13 9.17
C LEU A 212 -17.40 -8.41 8.55
N ASN A 213 -16.61 -9.06 7.69
CA ASN A 213 -17.02 -10.28 7.01
C ASN A 213 -16.44 -11.52 7.70
N PHE A 214 -17.28 -12.51 7.94
CA PHE A 214 -16.90 -13.78 8.58
C PHE A 214 -17.02 -14.92 7.57
N LEU A 215 -15.94 -15.68 7.37
CA LEU A 215 -15.91 -16.76 6.37
C LEU A 215 -16.52 -18.10 6.86
N THR A 216 -16.85 -18.24 8.15
CA THR A 216 -17.44 -19.47 8.71
C THR A 216 -18.72 -19.22 9.53
N THR A 217 -19.75 -20.00 9.24
CA THR A 217 -21.17 -19.77 9.57
C THR A 217 -21.58 -20.16 11.00
N ILE A 218 -20.79 -19.83 12.02
CA ILE A 218 -21.22 -20.03 13.41
C ILE A 218 -20.99 -18.75 14.23
N ILE A 219 -21.95 -17.83 14.16
CA ILE A 219 -22.18 -16.86 15.24
C ILE A 219 -23.07 -17.54 16.29
N SER A 220 -22.55 -18.57 16.96
CA SER A 220 -23.21 -19.12 18.14
C SER A 220 -22.47 -18.66 19.39
N ALA A 221 -23.13 -17.79 20.16
CA ALA A 221 -22.78 -17.43 21.55
C ALA A 221 -21.55 -16.52 21.77
N GLN A 222 -21.39 -15.43 21.02
CA GLN A 222 -20.52 -14.34 21.45
C GLN A 222 -21.33 -13.04 21.61
N SER A 223 -21.36 -12.51 22.83
CA SER A 223 -21.96 -11.21 23.13
C SER A 223 -21.00 -10.11 22.68
N TRP A 224 -21.42 -9.29 21.73
CA TRP A 224 -20.66 -8.11 21.31
C TRP A 224 -20.93 -6.98 22.30
N THR A 225 -19.88 -6.43 22.92
CA THR A 225 -19.99 -5.23 23.75
C THR A 225 -19.50 -4.03 22.96
N LEU A 226 -20.41 -3.19 22.50
CA LEU A 226 -20.06 -1.88 21.94
C LEU A 226 -19.71 -0.95 23.09
N LEU A 227 -18.41 -0.76 23.35
CA LEU A 227 -17.93 -0.07 24.55
C LEU A 227 -18.22 1.44 24.54
N ASN A 228 -18.44 2.03 23.36
CA ASN A 228 -18.95 3.39 23.20
C ASN A 228 -19.42 3.64 21.76
N ALA A 229 -20.59 4.25 21.57
CA ALA A 229 -21.03 4.82 20.30
C ALA A 229 -21.62 6.20 20.55
N THR A 230 -20.95 7.24 20.06
CA THR A 230 -21.45 8.61 20.11
C THR A 230 -22.08 8.93 18.76
N VAL A 231 -23.42 8.96 18.70
CA VAL A 231 -24.12 9.38 17.48
C VAL A 231 -24.18 10.91 17.47
N GLY A 232 -23.44 11.53 16.55
CA GLY A 232 -23.32 12.99 16.42
C GLY A 232 -24.49 13.67 15.71
N GLY A 233 -25.72 13.20 15.92
CA GLY A 233 -26.93 13.78 15.33
C GLY A 233 -28.10 13.61 16.29
N GLY A 234 -28.77 14.72 16.63
CA GLY A 234 -29.95 14.71 17.48
C GLY A 234 -31.04 13.80 16.91
N LEU A 235 -31.77 13.15 17.82
CA LEU A 235 -32.93 12.30 17.55
C LEU A 235 -34.00 13.00 16.71
#